data_AF-A0A7S2XV74-F1
#
_entry.id   AF-A0A7S2XV74-F1
#
_cell.length_a   1.000
_cell.length_b   1.000
_cell.length_c   1.000
_cell.angle_alpha   90.00
_cell.angle_beta   90.00
_cell.angle_gamma   90.00
#
_symmetry.space_group_name_H-M   'P 1'
#
loop_
_entity.id
_entity.type
_entity.pdbx_description
1 polymer ?
#
loop_
_entity_poly.entity_id
_entity_poly.type
_entity_poly.pdbx_seq_one_letter_code
_entity_poly.pdbx_strand_id
1 'polypeptide(L)'
;MTEAGFHAHEENGGILMRDAPILAPPPRTEPSSAENAAELSFGPEFEHIHILSNAQVAMILQVSARAAVNRDEEPHPVYRKTQKYVDRFNTMTNPEKEHQELVDALDNLQDALTTFRKETEDGEEMELHGSEVAALMNLVATDTMVEEAVALIPSLSRFPEAAIDEILDLIRSTMIRIVS
;
A
#
# COMPACT_ATOMS: atom_id res chain seq x y z
N MET A 1 -42.04 -54.74 27.75
CA MET A 1 -40.82 -54.14 27.20
C MET A 1 -41.29 -53.20 26.11
N THR A 2 -41.16 -51.91 26.36
CA THR A 2 -41.87 -50.83 25.68
C THR A 2 -40.94 -50.25 24.62
N GLU A 3 -41.27 -50.41 23.34
CA GLU A 3 -40.54 -49.74 22.24
C GLU A 3 -41.02 -48.29 22.15
N ALA A 4 -40.11 -47.37 22.45
CA ALA A 4 -40.32 -45.93 22.38
C ALA A 4 -40.16 -45.45 20.93
N GLY A 5 -41.21 -44.83 20.41
CA GLY A 5 -41.20 -44.15 19.11
C GLY A 5 -40.28 -42.93 19.13
N PHE A 6 -39.37 -42.87 18.16
CA PHE A 6 -38.54 -41.71 17.88
C PHE A 6 -39.31 -40.79 16.93
N HIS A 7 -39.93 -39.73 17.48
CA HIS A 7 -40.41 -38.59 16.70
C HIS A 7 -39.23 -37.64 16.48
N ALA A 8 -38.72 -37.59 15.24
CA ALA A 8 -37.81 -36.53 14.82
C ALA A 8 -38.62 -35.25 14.58
N HIS A 9 -38.46 -34.27 15.47
CA HIS A 9 -38.85 -32.89 15.24
C HIS A 9 -37.83 -32.25 14.28
N GLU A 10 -38.29 -31.84 13.09
CA GLU A 10 -37.56 -30.90 12.24
C GLU A 10 -37.55 -29.53 12.93
N GLU A 11 -36.44 -29.18 13.57
CA GLU A 11 -36.18 -27.80 13.96
C GLU A 11 -35.76 -26.99 12.73
N ASN A 12 -36.63 -26.03 12.41
CA ASN A 12 -36.46 -25.01 11.39
C ASN A 12 -35.24 -24.13 11.74
N GLY A 13 -34.06 -24.54 11.27
CA GLY A 13 -32.79 -23.83 11.45
C GLY A 13 -32.70 -22.59 10.58
N GLY A 14 -33.46 -21.55 10.90
CA GLY A 14 -33.23 -20.21 10.39
C GLY A 14 -31.89 -19.69 10.90
N ILE A 15 -30.88 -19.60 10.03
CA ILE A 15 -29.61 -18.94 10.34
C ILE A 15 -29.91 -17.45 10.51
N LEU A 16 -30.12 -17.04 11.76
CA LEU A 16 -30.07 -15.65 12.15
C LEU A 16 -28.62 -15.19 11.89
N MET A 17 -28.39 -14.44 10.80
CA MET A 17 -27.18 -13.63 10.69
C MET A 17 -27.21 -12.65 11.86
N ARG A 18 -26.52 -13.02 12.94
CA ARG A 18 -26.23 -12.11 14.04
C ARG A 18 -25.34 -11.03 13.46
N ASP A 19 -25.80 -9.79 13.50
CA ASP A 19 -24.98 -8.60 13.26
C ASP A 19 -23.67 -8.80 14.03
N ALA A 20 -22.56 -8.95 13.29
CA ALA A 20 -21.25 -8.94 13.91
C ALA A 20 -21.13 -7.58 14.61
N PRO A 21 -20.85 -7.54 15.93
CA PRO A 21 -20.72 -6.27 16.61
C PRO A 21 -19.62 -5.49 15.91
N ILE A 22 -19.96 -4.31 15.41
CA ILE A 22 -19.00 -3.33 14.93
C ILE A 22 -18.06 -3.12 16.12
N LEU A 23 -16.86 -3.68 16.04
CA LEU A 23 -15.85 -3.52 17.07
C LEU A 23 -15.65 -2.01 17.22
N ALA A 24 -15.97 -1.48 18.39
CA ALA A 24 -15.72 -0.07 18.66
C ALA A 24 -14.26 0.21 18.29
N PRO A 25 -13.98 1.36 17.62
CA PRO A 25 -12.61 1.70 17.31
C PRO A 25 -11.80 1.63 18.61
N PRO A 26 -10.58 1.06 18.58
CA PRO A 26 -9.77 0.97 19.78
C PRO A 26 -9.67 2.36 20.44
N PRO A 27 -9.65 2.43 21.78
CA PRO A 27 -9.49 3.69 22.48
C PRO A 27 -8.27 4.41 21.92
N ARG A 28 -8.43 5.70 21.57
CA ARG A 28 -7.30 6.53 21.12
C ARG A 28 -6.25 6.50 22.22
N THR A 29 -5.14 5.82 21.98
CA THR A 29 -3.93 5.95 22.78
C THR A 29 -3.54 7.43 22.74
N GLU A 30 -3.39 8.03 23.92
CA GLU A 30 -2.79 9.37 24.05
C GLU A 30 -1.45 9.36 23.28
N PRO A 31 -1.15 10.39 22.46
CA PRO A 31 0.05 10.37 21.62
C PRO A 31 1.29 10.32 22.53
N SER A 32 1.94 9.15 22.59
CA SER A 32 3.09 8.92 23.48
C SER A 32 4.38 9.58 22.98
N SER A 33 4.37 10.16 21.79
CA SER A 33 5.36 11.08 21.21
C SER A 33 4.69 11.76 20.01
N ALA A 34 5.17 12.94 19.59
CA ALA A 34 4.66 13.55 18.35
C ALA A 34 5.13 12.73 17.15
N GLU A 35 4.21 12.12 16.40
CA GLU A 35 4.53 11.41 15.15
C GLU A 35 5.07 12.39 14.10
N ASN A 36 6.10 11.98 13.37
CA ASN A 36 6.74 12.77 12.34
C ASN A 36 7.28 11.87 11.22
N ALA A 37 6.57 11.86 10.09
CA ALA A 37 6.97 11.08 8.92
C ALA A 37 8.32 11.52 8.32
N ALA A 38 8.72 12.79 8.48
CA ALA A 38 10.02 13.28 8.00
C ALA A 38 11.20 12.74 8.82
N GLU A 39 10.94 12.26 10.03
CA GLU A 39 11.92 11.65 10.94
C GLU A 39 11.70 10.13 11.09
N LEU A 40 10.83 9.54 10.26
CA LEU A 40 10.41 8.13 10.36
C LEU A 40 9.86 7.75 11.75
N SER A 41 9.25 8.72 12.44
CA SER A 41 8.61 8.51 13.72
C SER A 41 7.12 8.24 13.53
N PHE A 42 6.72 6.98 13.70
CA PHE A 42 5.34 6.51 13.55
C PHE A 42 4.87 5.82 14.84
N GLY A 43 3.57 5.76 15.06
CA GLY A 43 2.97 4.97 16.13
C GLY A 43 3.20 3.46 15.97
N PRO A 44 3.08 2.68 17.07
CA PRO A 44 3.34 1.24 17.09
C PRO A 44 2.40 0.45 16.16
N GLU A 45 1.23 0.98 15.80
CA GLU A 45 0.33 0.38 14.82
C GLU A 45 0.93 0.30 13.39
N PHE A 46 2.05 0.99 13.13
CA PHE A 46 2.69 1.06 11.81
C PHE A 46 4.01 0.29 11.71
N GLU A 47 4.50 -0.38 12.76
CA GLU A 47 5.82 -1.05 12.75
C GLU A 47 5.91 -2.23 11.77
N HIS A 48 4.80 -2.91 11.49
CA HIS A 48 4.76 -4.13 10.68
C HIS A 48 3.69 -4.08 9.60
N ILE A 49 3.47 -2.90 9.02
CA ILE A 49 2.50 -2.73 7.94
C ILE A 49 3.17 -2.82 6.57
N HIS A 50 2.43 -3.32 5.61
CA HIS A 50 2.79 -3.21 4.21
C HIS A 50 2.24 -1.90 3.65
N ILE A 51 3.12 -1.01 3.22
CA ILE A 51 2.75 0.32 2.70
C ILE A 51 2.60 0.21 1.18
N LEU A 52 1.48 0.70 0.66
CA LEU A 52 1.14 0.66 -0.76
C LEU A 52 1.36 2.02 -1.43
N SER A 53 1.87 1.99 -2.65
CA SER A 53 1.88 3.16 -3.54
C SER A 53 0.48 3.45 -4.11
N ASN A 54 0.27 4.67 -4.62
CA ASN A 54 -0.96 5.07 -5.32
C ASN A 54 -1.25 4.13 -6.49
N ALA A 55 -0.21 3.69 -7.21
CA ALA A 55 -0.34 2.78 -8.34
C ALA A 55 -0.89 1.42 -7.91
N GLN A 56 -0.36 0.84 -6.83
CA GLN A 56 -0.84 -0.43 -6.29
C GLN A 56 -2.28 -0.31 -5.75
N VAL A 57 -2.59 0.80 -5.07
CA VAL A 57 -3.96 1.07 -4.60
C VAL A 57 -4.91 1.17 -5.80
N ALA A 58 -4.55 1.85 -6.89
CA ALA A 58 -5.37 1.94 -8.10
C ALA A 58 -5.71 0.55 -8.66
N MET A 59 -4.73 -0.36 -8.70
CA MET A 59 -4.90 -1.73 -9.19
C MET A 59 -5.85 -2.54 -8.29
N ILE A 60 -5.64 -2.49 -6.97
CA ILE A 60 -6.49 -3.19 -5.99
C ILE A 60 -7.93 -2.66 -6.04
N LEU A 61 -8.10 -1.34 -6.14
CA LEU A 61 -9.43 -0.76 -6.28
C LEU A 61 -10.06 -1.19 -7.62
N GLN A 62 -9.33 -1.18 -8.74
CA GLN A 62 -9.89 -1.64 -10.02
C GLN A 62 -10.42 -3.09 -9.97
N VAL A 63 -9.67 -4.00 -9.34
CA VAL A 63 -10.08 -5.41 -9.17
C VAL A 63 -11.30 -5.52 -8.25
N SER A 64 -11.28 -4.84 -7.11
CA SER A 64 -12.39 -4.90 -6.15
C SER A 64 -13.68 -4.25 -6.70
N ALA A 65 -13.58 -3.21 -7.51
CA ALA A 65 -14.73 -2.56 -8.16
C ALA A 65 -15.44 -3.53 -9.12
N ARG A 66 -14.67 -4.28 -9.94
CA ARG A 66 -15.23 -5.31 -10.83
C ARG A 66 -15.97 -6.39 -10.03
N ALA A 67 -15.40 -6.79 -8.90
CA ALA A 67 -16.04 -7.78 -8.03
C ALA A 67 -17.33 -7.25 -7.38
N ALA A 68 -17.36 -5.98 -6.96
CA ALA A 68 -18.55 -5.34 -6.38
C ALA A 68 -19.69 -5.22 -7.41
N VAL A 69 -19.38 -4.86 -8.66
CA VAL A 69 -20.36 -4.83 -9.77
C VAL A 69 -20.96 -6.22 -9.99
N ASN A 70 -20.15 -7.28 -9.96
CA ASN A 70 -20.63 -8.65 -10.10
C ASN A 70 -21.54 -9.10 -8.94
N ARG A 71 -21.48 -8.42 -7.79
CA ARG A 71 -22.31 -8.68 -6.60
C ARG A 71 -23.46 -7.69 -6.41
N ASP A 72 -23.65 -6.75 -7.34
CA ASP A 72 -24.62 -5.65 -7.22
C ASP A 72 -24.46 -4.81 -5.94
N GLU A 73 -23.20 -4.64 -5.50
CA GLU A 73 -22.85 -3.85 -4.31
C GLU A 73 -22.49 -2.41 -4.70
N GLU A 74 -23.12 -1.44 -4.05
CA GLU A 74 -22.77 -0.03 -4.25
C GLU A 74 -21.50 0.35 -3.47
N PRO A 75 -20.45 0.88 -4.13
CA PRO A 75 -19.22 1.26 -3.43
C PRO A 75 -19.44 2.41 -2.45
N HIS A 76 -18.87 2.28 -1.26
CA HIS A 76 -18.89 3.33 -0.24
C HIS A 76 -18.33 4.68 -0.76
N PRO A 77 -18.81 5.85 -0.30
CA PRO A 77 -18.32 7.14 -0.79
C PRO A 77 -16.80 7.36 -0.65
N VAL A 78 -16.18 6.83 0.41
CA VAL A 78 -14.71 6.89 0.58
C VAL A 78 -14.02 6.15 -0.55
N TYR A 79 -14.50 4.96 -0.90
CA TYR A 79 -13.97 4.17 -2.02
C TYR A 79 -13.95 4.98 -3.32
N ARG A 80 -15.07 5.62 -3.67
CA ARG A 80 -15.18 6.45 -4.89
C ARG A 80 -14.23 7.64 -4.87
N LYS A 81 -14.02 8.26 -3.70
CA LYS A 81 -13.07 9.37 -3.55
C LYS A 81 -11.63 8.88 -3.72
N THR A 82 -11.28 7.75 -3.10
CA THR A 82 -9.95 7.15 -3.21
C THR A 82 -9.67 6.73 -4.64
N GLN A 83 -10.60 6.04 -5.31
CA GLN A 83 -10.46 5.66 -6.73
C GLN A 83 -10.18 6.90 -7.60
N LYS A 84 -10.98 7.96 -7.46
CA LYS A 84 -10.75 9.21 -8.22
C LYS A 84 -9.40 9.86 -7.93
N TYR A 85 -8.93 9.77 -6.69
CA TYR A 85 -7.62 10.31 -6.31
C TYR A 85 -6.50 9.51 -6.98
N VAL A 86 -6.51 8.18 -6.86
CA VAL A 86 -5.45 7.35 -7.42
C VAL A 86 -5.50 7.33 -8.95
N ASP A 87 -6.67 7.37 -9.58
CA ASP A 87 -6.78 7.51 -11.04
C ASP A 87 -6.16 8.81 -11.56
N ARG A 88 -6.19 9.87 -10.73
CA ARG A 88 -5.65 11.18 -11.10
C ARG A 88 -4.15 11.33 -10.86
N PHE A 89 -3.64 10.72 -9.78
CA PHE A 89 -2.27 10.92 -9.30
C PHE A 89 -1.40 9.68 -9.44
N ASN A 90 -1.87 8.64 -10.12
CA ASN A 90 -1.02 7.51 -10.49
C ASN A 90 -0.10 7.94 -11.66
N THR A 91 1.18 8.07 -11.36
CA THR A 91 2.25 8.40 -12.31
C THR A 91 2.77 7.18 -13.08
N MET A 92 2.36 5.98 -12.67
CA MET A 92 2.78 4.69 -13.23
C MET A 92 1.57 3.96 -13.83
N THR A 93 0.97 4.57 -14.86
CA THR A 93 -0.11 3.96 -15.65
C THR A 93 0.27 3.87 -17.12
N ASN A 94 -0.13 2.79 -17.77
CA ASN A 94 -0.17 2.72 -19.22
C ASN A 94 -1.43 1.96 -19.64
N PRO A 95 -2.40 2.62 -20.30
CA PRO A 95 -3.66 1.99 -20.70
C PRO A 95 -3.50 0.94 -21.80
N GLU A 96 -2.37 0.96 -22.53
CA GLU A 96 -2.06 -0.01 -23.59
C GLU A 96 -1.37 -1.26 -23.04
N LYS A 97 -0.78 -1.16 -21.85
CA LYS A 97 -0.03 -2.25 -21.22
C LYS A 97 -0.98 -3.25 -20.56
N GLU A 98 -0.65 -4.53 -20.68
CA GLU A 98 -1.44 -5.57 -20.03
C GLU A 98 -1.40 -5.39 -18.51
N HIS A 99 -2.55 -5.61 -17.86
CA HIS A 99 -2.71 -5.40 -16.41
C HIS A 99 -1.66 -6.19 -15.61
N GLN A 100 -1.37 -7.44 -16.01
CA GLN A 100 -0.38 -8.27 -15.31
C GLN A 100 1.04 -7.71 -15.45
N GLU A 101 1.42 -7.22 -16.63
CA GLU A 101 2.74 -6.61 -16.82
C GLU A 101 2.92 -5.34 -15.98
N LEU A 102 1.84 -4.59 -15.75
CA LEU A 102 1.87 -3.43 -14.86
C LEU A 102 2.04 -3.85 -13.40
N VAL A 103 1.32 -4.89 -12.94
CA VAL A 103 1.51 -5.46 -11.60
C VAL A 103 2.96 -5.91 -11.42
N ASP A 104 3.48 -6.71 -12.35
CA ASP A 104 4.84 -7.24 -12.25
C ASP A 104 5.89 -6.12 -12.23
N ALA A 105 5.70 -5.05 -13.00
CA ALA A 105 6.62 -3.91 -12.99
C ALA A 105 6.59 -3.14 -11.65
N LEU A 106 5.41 -2.97 -11.05
CA LEU A 106 5.24 -2.31 -9.76
C LEU A 106 5.82 -3.14 -8.62
N ASP A 107 5.58 -4.44 -8.62
CA ASP A 107 6.10 -5.37 -7.61
C ASP A 107 7.63 -5.43 -7.69
N ASN A 108 8.20 -5.56 -8.90
CA ASN A 108 9.66 -5.52 -9.10
C ASN A 108 10.29 -4.22 -8.60
N LEU A 109 9.64 -3.06 -8.81
CA LEU A 109 10.14 -1.79 -8.30
C LEU A 109 10.07 -1.72 -6.77
N GLN A 110 8.94 -2.14 -6.19
CA GLN A 110 8.79 -2.15 -4.74
C GLN A 110 9.83 -3.08 -4.09
N ASP A 111 10.05 -4.27 -4.66
CA ASP A 111 11.05 -5.22 -4.17
C ASP A 111 12.47 -4.64 -4.29
N ALA A 112 12.81 -4.05 -5.44
CA ALA A 112 14.12 -3.41 -5.64
C ALA A 112 14.40 -2.29 -4.63
N LEU A 113 13.41 -1.44 -4.35
CA LEU A 113 13.54 -0.37 -3.35
C LEU A 113 13.57 -0.91 -1.92
N THR A 114 12.73 -1.88 -1.60
CA THR A 114 12.65 -2.48 -0.24
C THR A 114 13.92 -3.25 0.11
N THR A 115 14.56 -3.86 -0.88
CA THR A 115 15.82 -4.61 -0.72
C THR A 115 17.06 -3.78 -1.00
N PHE A 116 16.93 -2.51 -1.37
CA PHE A 116 18.07 -1.61 -1.55
C PHE A 116 18.83 -1.48 -0.23
N ARG A 117 20.14 -1.73 -0.26
CA ARG A 117 21.03 -1.62 0.90
C ARG A 117 22.26 -0.81 0.52
N LYS A 118 22.67 0.09 1.40
CA LYS A 118 23.93 0.84 1.29
C LYS A 118 24.74 0.69 2.56
N GLU A 119 25.97 0.20 2.45
CA GLU A 119 26.89 0.15 3.58
C GLU A 119 27.48 1.54 3.86
N THR A 120 27.49 1.93 5.13
CA THR A 120 28.16 3.15 5.62
C THR A 120 29.66 2.92 5.80
N GLU A 121 30.43 3.99 6.02
CA GLU A 121 31.87 3.89 6.33
C GLU A 121 32.15 3.10 7.61
N ASP A 122 31.19 3.07 8.54
CA ASP A 122 31.27 2.34 9.81
C ASP A 122 30.84 0.87 9.70
N GLY A 123 30.44 0.42 8.49
CA GLY A 123 29.99 -0.95 8.23
C GLY A 123 28.53 -1.23 8.57
N GLU A 124 27.75 -0.20 8.91
CA GLU A 124 26.31 -0.33 9.11
C GLU A 124 25.55 -0.32 7.78
N GLU A 125 24.54 -1.19 7.64
CA GLU A 125 23.67 -1.20 6.47
C GLU A 125 22.53 -0.19 6.62
N MET A 126 22.35 0.62 5.59
CA MET A 126 21.22 1.52 5.43
C MET A 126 20.18 0.91 4.49
N GLU A 127 18.93 0.91 4.92
CA GLU A 127 17.78 0.42 4.16
C GLU A 127 16.70 1.47 4.07
N LEU A 128 15.93 1.50 2.98
CA LEU A 128 14.76 2.38 2.86
C LEU A 128 13.63 1.89 3.78
N HIS A 129 13.00 2.82 4.49
CA HIS A 129 11.77 2.53 5.23
C HIS A 129 10.58 2.42 4.27
N GLY A 130 9.57 1.60 4.59
CA GLY A 130 8.41 1.40 3.70
C GLY A 130 7.67 2.70 3.34
N SER A 131 7.68 3.70 4.23
CA SER A 131 7.11 5.02 3.96
C SER A 131 7.91 5.79 2.91
N GLU A 132 9.24 5.67 2.92
CA GLU A 132 10.12 6.28 1.93
C GLU A 132 9.94 5.61 0.57
N VAL A 133 9.84 4.27 0.55
CA VAL A 133 9.56 3.50 -0.68
C VAL A 133 8.26 3.98 -1.34
N ALA A 134 7.17 4.05 -0.58
CA ALA A 134 5.89 4.50 -1.10
C ALA A 134 5.91 5.98 -1.52
N ALA A 135 6.60 6.84 -0.77
CA ALA A 135 6.75 8.25 -1.12
C ALA A 135 7.56 8.42 -2.41
N LEU A 136 8.67 7.70 -2.56
CA LEU A 136 9.48 7.68 -3.78
C LEU A 136 8.64 7.24 -4.99
N MET A 137 7.91 6.13 -4.89
CA MET A 137 7.04 5.65 -5.98
C MET A 137 5.91 6.61 -6.34
N ASN A 138 5.46 7.45 -5.38
CA ASN A 138 4.34 8.37 -5.59
C ASN A 138 4.77 9.75 -6.08
N LEU A 139 5.94 10.24 -5.66
CA LEU A 139 6.35 11.64 -5.83
C LEU A 139 7.43 11.83 -6.90
N VAL A 140 8.28 10.83 -7.10
CA VAL A 140 9.41 10.94 -8.04
C VAL A 140 8.91 10.89 -9.48
N ALA A 141 9.42 11.81 -10.28
CA ALA A 141 9.26 11.87 -11.73
C ALA A 141 10.60 11.64 -12.43
N THR A 142 10.58 11.54 -13.77
CA THR A 142 11.77 11.22 -14.56
C THR A 142 12.88 12.27 -14.49
N ASP A 143 12.54 13.49 -14.10
CA ASP A 143 13.43 14.65 -13.98
C ASP A 143 13.72 15.04 -12.53
N THR A 144 13.21 14.28 -11.54
CA THR A 144 13.49 14.52 -10.13
C THR A 144 14.98 14.35 -9.84
N MET A 145 15.55 15.35 -9.18
CA MET A 145 16.95 15.39 -8.76
C MET A 145 17.08 15.05 -7.27
N VAL A 146 18.30 14.72 -6.83
CA VAL A 146 18.59 14.38 -5.43
C VAL A 146 18.12 15.47 -4.45
N GLU A 147 18.38 16.74 -4.75
CA GLU A 147 17.96 17.87 -3.92
C GLU A 147 16.43 17.92 -3.74
N GLU A 148 15.68 17.71 -4.81
CA GLU A 148 14.21 17.69 -4.78
C GLU A 148 13.70 16.47 -4.00
N ALA A 149 14.28 15.28 -4.22
CA ALA A 149 13.91 14.07 -3.51
C ALA A 149 14.07 14.23 -1.99
N VAL A 150 15.19 14.82 -1.54
CA VAL A 150 15.43 15.10 -0.12
C VAL A 150 14.51 16.20 0.39
N ALA A 151 14.21 17.23 -0.40
CA ALA A 151 13.26 18.27 -0.01
C ALA A 151 11.83 17.72 0.20
N LEU A 152 11.41 16.76 -0.62
CA LEU A 152 10.11 16.10 -0.53
C LEU A 152 10.08 15.02 0.55
N ILE A 153 11.18 14.30 0.75
CA ILE A 153 11.31 13.16 1.67
C ILE A 153 12.56 13.38 2.54
N PRO A 154 12.48 14.22 3.58
CA PRO A 154 13.65 14.66 4.35
C PRO A 154 14.44 13.53 4.99
N SER A 155 13.80 12.43 5.35
CA SER A 155 14.45 11.25 5.92
C SER A 155 15.49 10.62 4.99
N LEU A 156 15.43 10.87 3.67
CA LEU A 156 16.43 10.41 2.72
C LEU A 156 17.81 11.05 2.94
N SER A 157 17.91 12.18 3.64
CA SER A 157 19.19 12.87 3.90
C SER A 157 20.19 12.03 4.68
N ARG A 158 19.75 10.89 5.25
CA ARG A 158 20.65 9.90 5.86
C ARG A 158 21.53 9.19 4.83
N PHE A 159 21.07 9.05 3.59
CA PHE A 159 21.83 8.41 2.51
C PHE A 159 22.84 9.37 1.87
N PRO A 160 23.99 8.87 1.41
CA PRO A 160 24.87 9.63 0.53
C PRO A 160 24.15 10.02 -0.77
N GLU A 161 24.44 11.21 -1.31
CA GLU A 161 23.82 11.69 -2.56
C GLU A 161 23.93 10.68 -3.72
N ALA A 162 25.09 10.00 -3.85
CA ALA A 162 25.28 8.98 -4.86
C ALA A 162 24.32 7.79 -4.71
N ALA A 163 23.98 7.38 -3.48
CA ALA A 163 23.01 6.31 -3.24
C ALA A 163 21.58 6.76 -3.56
N ILE A 164 21.25 8.03 -3.29
CA ILE A 164 19.95 8.61 -3.67
C ILE A 164 19.84 8.67 -5.20
N ASP A 165 20.90 9.07 -5.90
CA ASP A 165 20.90 9.10 -7.36
C ASP A 165 20.72 7.69 -7.96
N GLU A 166 21.37 6.66 -7.39
CA GLU A 166 21.15 5.25 -7.76
C GLU A 166 19.66 4.84 -7.57
N ILE A 167 19.03 5.23 -6.47
CA ILE A 167 17.60 4.98 -6.22
C ILE A 167 16.73 5.68 -7.28
N LEU A 168 17.02 6.94 -7.59
CA LEU A 168 16.27 7.68 -8.61
C LEU A 168 16.44 7.05 -9.99
N ASP A 169 17.63 6.56 -10.34
CA ASP A 169 17.87 5.81 -11.58
C ASP A 169 17.04 4.52 -11.67
N LEU A 170 16.91 3.77 -10.58
CA LEU A 170 16.05 2.58 -10.52
C LEU A 170 14.59 2.93 -10.82
N ILE A 171 14.09 4.01 -10.23
CA ILE A 171 12.72 4.50 -10.44
C ILE A 171 12.56 4.98 -11.89
N ARG A 172 13.47 5.81 -12.40
CA ARG A 172 13.45 6.33 -13.77
C ARG A 172 13.41 5.20 -14.79
N SER A 173 14.28 4.21 -14.64
CA SER A 173 14.36 3.03 -15.51
C SER A 173 13.04 2.26 -15.54
N THR A 174 12.40 2.10 -14.38
CA THR A 174 11.12 1.39 -14.29
C THR A 174 9.96 2.23 -14.84
N MET A 175 9.89 3.53 -14.52
CA MET A 175 8.87 4.43 -15.06
C MET A 175 8.90 4.43 -16.57
N ILE A 176 10.08 4.53 -17.20
CA ILE A 176 10.22 4.47 -18.66
C ILE A 176 9.64 3.16 -19.20
N ARG A 177 9.93 2.01 -18.56
CA ARG A 177 9.36 0.71 -18.97
C ARG A 177 7.85 0.62 -18.78
N ILE A 178 7.28 1.34 -17.83
CA ILE A 178 5.85 1.35 -17.56
C ILE A 178 5.12 2.23 -18.58
N VAL A 179 5.62 3.45 -18.80
CA VAL A 179 4.94 4.48 -19.61
C VAL A 179 5.22 4.38 -21.11
N SER A 180 6.31 3.70 -21.52
CA SER A 180 6.60 3.38 -22.93
C SER A 180 5.82 2.17 -23.39
#